data_AF-A0A6C7TXZ6-F1
#
_entry.id   AF-A0A6C7TXZ6-F1
#
_cell.length_a   1.000
_cell.length_b   1.000
_cell.length_c   1.000
_cell.angle_alpha   90.00
_cell.angle_beta   90.00
_cell.angle_gamma   90.00
#
_symmetry.space_group_name_H-M   'P 1'
#
loop_
_entity.id
_entity.type
_entity.pdbx_description
1 polymer ?
#
loop_
_entity_poly.entity_id
_entity_poly.type
_entity_poly.pdbx_seq_one_letter_code
_entity_poly.pdbx_strand_id
1 'polypeptide(L)'
;KKLTDFEIFKAEFEKFLISNKKNLFKEYFIKNIDGEWTDLFWRLGFKNKHYLIDDAFMNFFYFISEMLHVKNKEKTTVIDFENMKKNISKLIENVYLNDENIDFFFKAIKYLENIANFNKENLSDNFEKNKLALFDKYPDLLIKVINNDKGNLINLQQKILLFIIISNFVENEGNINVVNLLDKLRIVRNLTQRIRALKQGKIDYTATLSYEKLYYILNLSLVNAKENIYTYLINNEVKLTNTDISKDSLDQEVYKAKYIQNDNNLKCTIQQLEDYKYICGDLSFFLFEDKELLKFASDNITKIFTSKTHLIIRSLLTIEDYAKYIGFAGSGSKYYFGVDNKWEILLTKNNQNDMEDYTDYLGLFYQFFKKYKSIKDEFLDYDSNEILEQLILDYLNNKGNINYTSWVYYFIKHGDKIFNNTEKREKNYFVWYDEENFNIDKMYGETMGSKYVNTYVKILSEISNIHLIEDEQRSEYIKITDKIEITSCNKNGWLLKLNDKFIVENINSDFVLEKEDEDGVYILKHNKSQDVIEMAQELINTVQDN
;
A
#
# COMPACT_ATOMS: atom_id res chain seq x y z
N LYS A 1 18.94 -9.19 -46.21
CA LYS A 1 18.02 -8.70 -45.15
C LYS A 1 18.13 -9.70 -44.00
N LYS A 2 18.40 -9.28 -42.76
CA LYS A 2 18.39 -10.20 -41.61
C LYS A 2 16.93 -10.64 -41.39
N LEU A 3 16.69 -11.94 -41.21
CA LEU A 3 15.34 -12.45 -40.93
C LEU A 3 14.82 -11.81 -39.63
N THR A 4 13.53 -11.49 -39.58
CA THR A 4 12.88 -11.04 -38.33
C THR A 4 12.73 -12.21 -37.37
N ASP A 5 12.60 -11.94 -36.07
CA ASP A 5 12.36 -12.99 -35.07
C ASP A 5 11.08 -13.77 -35.39
N PHE A 6 10.07 -13.12 -35.98
CA PHE A 6 8.85 -13.77 -36.45
C PHE A 6 9.11 -14.72 -37.63
N GLU A 7 9.88 -14.31 -38.64
CA GLU A 7 10.27 -15.18 -39.75
C GLU A 7 11.09 -16.40 -39.27
N ILE A 8 12.01 -16.18 -38.32
CA ILE A 8 12.78 -17.25 -37.69
C ILE A 8 11.86 -18.20 -36.92
N PHE A 9 10.93 -17.67 -36.12
CA PHE A 9 9.93 -18.46 -35.40
C PHE A 9 9.12 -19.35 -36.35
N LYS A 10 8.59 -18.80 -37.45
CA LYS A 10 7.80 -19.59 -38.40
C LYS A 10 8.59 -20.78 -38.94
N ALA A 11 9.82 -20.54 -39.39
CA ALA A 11 10.68 -21.57 -39.95
C ALA A 11 11.06 -22.64 -38.91
N GLU A 12 11.47 -22.22 -37.71
CA GLU A 12 11.87 -23.14 -36.65
C GLU A 12 10.68 -23.94 -36.08
N PHE A 13 9.51 -23.31 -35.93
CA PHE A 13 8.31 -23.98 -35.42
C PHE A 13 7.77 -25.00 -36.43
N GLU A 14 7.70 -24.65 -37.72
CA GLU A 14 7.30 -25.61 -38.76
C GLU A 14 8.28 -26.80 -38.82
N LYS A 15 9.59 -26.52 -38.83
CA LYS A 15 10.63 -27.55 -38.83
C LYS A 15 10.49 -28.47 -37.61
N PHE A 16 10.28 -27.90 -36.43
CA PHE A 16 10.06 -28.65 -35.19
C PHE A 16 8.85 -29.59 -35.31
N LEU A 17 7.71 -29.12 -35.84
CA LEU A 17 6.51 -29.94 -36.02
C LEU A 17 6.76 -31.10 -37.00
N ILE A 18 7.49 -30.85 -38.10
CA ILE A 18 7.87 -31.89 -39.07
C ILE A 18 8.79 -32.93 -38.41
N SER A 19 9.85 -32.49 -37.75
CA SER A 19 10.85 -33.36 -37.11
C SER A 19 10.24 -34.24 -36.03
N ASN A 20 9.20 -33.77 -35.33
CA ASN A 20 8.50 -34.51 -34.29
C ASN A 20 7.22 -35.22 -34.79
N LYS A 21 7.00 -35.30 -36.12
CA LYS A 21 5.86 -35.99 -36.76
C LYS A 21 4.48 -35.47 -36.34
N LYS A 22 4.37 -34.17 -36.04
CA LYS A 22 3.15 -33.50 -35.58
C LYS A 22 2.33 -32.92 -36.75
N ASN A 23 1.97 -33.77 -37.71
CA ASN A 23 1.43 -33.34 -39.01
C ASN A 23 0.13 -32.51 -38.91
N LEU A 24 -0.80 -32.87 -38.03
CA LEU A 24 -2.06 -32.13 -37.86
C LEU A 24 -1.82 -30.70 -37.36
N PHE A 25 -0.93 -30.53 -36.37
CA PHE A 25 -0.55 -29.22 -35.87
C PHE A 25 0.19 -28.41 -36.93
N LYS A 26 1.04 -29.06 -37.75
CA LYS A 26 1.73 -28.40 -38.88
C LYS A 26 0.75 -27.83 -39.90
N GLU A 27 -0.22 -28.64 -40.35
CA GLU A 27 -1.21 -28.21 -41.32
C GLU A 27 -2.03 -27.03 -40.80
N TYR A 28 -2.45 -27.10 -39.53
CA TYR A 28 -3.15 -26.00 -38.89
C TYR A 28 -2.27 -24.74 -38.76
N PHE A 29 -1.01 -24.88 -38.36
CA PHE A 29 -0.07 -23.76 -38.23
C PHE A 29 0.11 -23.01 -39.55
N ILE A 30 0.49 -23.72 -40.62
CA ILE A 30 0.78 -23.11 -41.94
C ILE A 30 -0.45 -22.41 -42.51
N LYS A 31 -1.64 -22.99 -42.31
CA LYS A 31 -2.89 -22.41 -42.82
C LYS A 31 -3.23 -21.07 -42.14
N ASN A 32 -2.86 -20.89 -40.87
CA ASN A 32 -3.34 -19.77 -40.07
C ASN A 32 -2.30 -18.67 -39.81
N ILE A 33 -1.00 -19.02 -39.71
CA ILE A 33 0.05 -18.11 -39.24
C ILE A 33 0.18 -16.84 -40.10
N ASP A 34 0.12 -16.96 -41.42
CA ASP A 34 0.25 -15.83 -42.36
C ASP A 34 -1.09 -15.18 -42.76
N GLY A 35 -2.20 -15.64 -42.17
CA GLY A 35 -3.55 -15.13 -42.45
C GLY A 35 -4.29 -14.78 -41.17
N GLU A 36 -5.21 -15.64 -40.75
CA GLU A 36 -6.13 -15.39 -39.63
C GLU A 36 -5.43 -14.87 -38.36
N TRP A 37 -4.27 -15.41 -38.02
CA TRP A 37 -3.54 -15.01 -36.81
C TRP A 37 -2.92 -13.63 -36.95
N THR A 38 -2.19 -13.36 -38.04
CA THR A 38 -1.60 -12.02 -38.25
C THR A 38 -2.69 -10.95 -38.38
N ASP A 39 -3.79 -11.25 -39.07
CA ASP A 39 -4.96 -10.37 -39.16
C ASP A 39 -5.57 -10.07 -37.78
N LEU A 40 -5.58 -11.04 -36.87
CA LEU A 40 -6.06 -10.85 -35.51
C LEU A 40 -5.16 -9.91 -34.72
N PHE A 41 -3.84 -10.11 -34.78
CA PHE A 41 -2.90 -9.19 -34.16
C PHE A 41 -2.94 -7.78 -34.79
N TRP A 42 -3.31 -7.65 -36.08
CA TRP A 42 -3.54 -6.34 -36.70
C TRP A 42 -4.75 -5.62 -36.11
N ARG A 43 -5.82 -6.36 -35.79
CA ARG A 43 -7.01 -5.79 -35.13
C ARG A 43 -6.72 -5.36 -33.69
N LEU A 44 -5.85 -6.09 -32.99
CA LEU A 44 -5.51 -5.85 -31.58
C LEU A 44 -4.34 -4.86 -31.39
N GLY A 45 -3.41 -4.79 -32.37
CA GLY A 45 -2.21 -3.95 -32.37
C GLY A 45 -2.52 -2.50 -32.74
N PHE A 46 -2.86 -1.70 -31.72
CA PHE A 46 -3.39 -0.35 -31.79
C PHE A 46 -2.61 0.70 -32.63
N LYS A 47 -3.40 1.60 -33.28
CA LYS A 47 -3.36 3.10 -33.37
C LYS A 47 -2.05 3.92 -33.39
N ASN A 48 -0.85 3.36 -33.35
CA ASN A 48 0.42 4.13 -33.36
C ASN A 48 1.31 3.77 -34.56
N LYS A 49 1.94 4.79 -35.16
CA LYS A 49 2.50 4.80 -36.54
C LYS A 49 3.70 3.87 -36.82
N HIS A 50 4.22 3.12 -35.86
CA HIS A 50 5.56 2.49 -36.00
C HIS A 50 5.73 1.05 -35.47
N TYR A 51 4.69 0.36 -35.03
CA TYR A 51 4.84 -1.04 -34.57
C TYR A 51 4.61 -2.04 -35.71
N LEU A 52 5.57 -2.95 -35.91
CA LEU A 52 5.47 -4.07 -36.85
C LEU A 52 4.69 -5.21 -36.19
N ILE A 53 3.74 -5.80 -36.92
CA ILE A 53 2.92 -6.94 -36.49
C ILE A 53 3.76 -8.10 -35.91
N ASP A 54 4.96 -8.30 -36.45
CA ASP A 54 5.95 -9.27 -36.00
C ASP A 54 6.24 -9.14 -34.50
N ASP A 55 6.44 -7.93 -33.98
CA ASP A 55 6.76 -7.71 -32.57
C ASP A 55 5.57 -8.06 -31.67
N ALA A 56 4.36 -7.65 -32.07
CA ALA A 56 3.11 -7.92 -31.36
C ALA A 56 2.86 -9.43 -31.21
N PHE A 57 3.01 -10.18 -32.31
CA PHE A 57 2.88 -11.64 -32.29
C PHE A 57 3.96 -12.27 -31.41
N MET A 58 5.22 -11.87 -31.60
CA MET A 58 6.35 -12.45 -30.88
C MET A 58 6.29 -12.18 -29.38
N ASN A 59 5.84 -10.99 -28.95
CA ASN A 59 5.63 -10.69 -27.53
C ASN A 59 4.61 -11.64 -26.90
N PHE A 60 3.48 -11.90 -27.56
CA PHE A 60 2.48 -12.85 -27.10
C PHE A 60 3.01 -14.29 -27.08
N PHE A 61 3.71 -14.71 -28.15
CA PHE A 61 4.36 -16.03 -28.21
C PHE A 61 5.34 -16.23 -27.05
N TYR A 62 6.21 -15.24 -26.78
CA TYR A 62 7.16 -15.33 -25.67
C TYR A 62 6.45 -15.37 -24.32
N PHE A 63 5.37 -14.61 -24.12
CA PHE A 63 4.57 -14.67 -22.90
C PHE A 63 3.96 -16.06 -22.68
N ILE A 64 3.28 -16.63 -23.68
CA ILE A 64 2.69 -17.97 -23.57
C ILE A 64 3.79 -19.02 -23.32
N SER A 65 4.91 -18.93 -24.05
CA SER A 65 6.04 -19.84 -23.88
C SER A 65 6.62 -19.77 -22.47
N GLU A 66 6.77 -18.57 -21.92
CA GLU A 66 7.24 -18.32 -20.55
C GLU A 66 6.33 -19.00 -19.54
N MET A 67 5.03 -18.72 -19.61
CA MET A 67 4.08 -19.21 -18.62
C MET A 67 3.87 -20.72 -18.70
N LEU A 68 3.89 -21.32 -19.90
CA LEU A 68 3.86 -22.77 -20.07
C LEU A 68 5.14 -23.43 -19.56
N HIS A 69 6.30 -22.83 -19.82
CA HIS A 69 7.57 -23.34 -19.30
C HIS A 69 7.57 -23.33 -17.77
N VAL A 70 7.17 -22.21 -17.18
CA VAL A 70 7.06 -22.04 -15.73
C VAL A 70 6.03 -22.98 -15.13
N LYS A 71 4.87 -23.21 -15.76
CA LYS A 71 3.84 -24.12 -15.26
C LYS A 71 4.34 -25.57 -15.20
N ASN A 72 5.12 -26.00 -16.19
CA ASN A 72 5.50 -27.40 -16.38
C ASN A 72 6.84 -27.77 -15.72
N LYS A 73 7.66 -26.79 -15.32
CA LYS A 73 9.01 -27.04 -14.79
C LYS A 73 9.29 -26.28 -13.50
N GLU A 74 9.39 -27.04 -12.40
CA GLU A 74 9.81 -26.53 -11.10
C GLU A 74 11.24 -25.96 -11.16
N LYS A 75 11.53 -24.93 -10.36
CA LYS A 75 12.84 -24.27 -10.21
C LYS A 75 13.37 -23.55 -11.46
N THR A 76 12.47 -23.07 -12.32
CA THR A 76 12.86 -22.20 -13.44
C THR A 76 13.31 -20.83 -12.92
N THR A 77 14.46 -20.34 -13.36
CA THR A 77 14.90 -18.96 -13.09
C THR A 77 14.59 -18.03 -14.27
N VAL A 78 14.52 -16.72 -14.01
CA VAL A 78 14.36 -15.70 -15.07
C VAL A 78 15.48 -15.82 -16.11
N ILE A 79 16.71 -16.05 -15.63
CA ILE A 79 17.90 -16.12 -16.48
C ILE A 79 17.82 -17.31 -17.43
N ASP A 80 17.32 -18.46 -16.96
CA ASP A 80 17.13 -19.64 -17.80
C ASP A 80 16.18 -19.34 -18.96
N PHE A 81 15.06 -18.67 -18.66
CA PHE A 81 14.08 -18.32 -19.68
C PHE A 81 14.62 -17.26 -20.66
N GLU A 82 15.24 -16.19 -20.18
CA GLU A 82 15.84 -15.15 -21.03
C GLU A 82 16.95 -15.70 -21.94
N ASN A 83 17.70 -16.71 -21.48
CA ASN A 83 18.69 -17.40 -22.32
C ASN A 83 18.03 -18.26 -23.40
N MET A 84 16.90 -18.92 -23.10
CA MET A 84 16.13 -19.65 -24.12
C MET A 84 15.46 -18.70 -25.12
N LYS A 85 14.92 -17.58 -24.66
CA LYS A 85 14.28 -16.56 -25.52
C LYS A 85 15.22 -16.05 -26.62
N LYS A 86 16.52 -15.91 -26.34
CA LYS A 86 17.55 -15.54 -27.34
C LYS A 86 17.77 -16.60 -28.43
N ASN A 87 17.31 -17.83 -28.22
CA ASN A 87 17.40 -18.94 -29.18
C ASN A 87 16.02 -19.60 -29.35
N ILE A 88 15.24 -19.06 -30.30
CA ILE A 88 13.86 -19.48 -30.57
C ILE A 88 13.74 -21.00 -30.79
N SER A 89 14.68 -21.63 -31.50
CA SER A 89 14.68 -23.07 -31.73
C SER A 89 14.73 -23.86 -30.42
N LYS A 90 15.65 -23.48 -29.51
CA LYS A 90 15.77 -24.09 -28.18
C LYS A 90 14.53 -23.83 -27.32
N LEU A 91 13.95 -22.63 -27.39
CA LEU A 91 12.70 -22.33 -26.68
C LEU A 91 11.58 -23.27 -27.15
N ILE A 92 11.42 -23.42 -28.47
CA ILE A 92 10.40 -24.28 -29.06
C ILE A 92 10.56 -25.72 -28.60
N GLU A 93 11.78 -26.26 -28.70
CA GLU A 93 12.08 -27.64 -28.29
C GLU A 93 11.80 -27.88 -26.80
N ASN A 94 12.09 -26.92 -25.92
CA ASN A 94 11.90 -27.09 -24.48
C ASN A 94 10.44 -26.95 -24.04
N VAL A 95 9.65 -26.10 -24.72
CA VAL A 95 8.27 -25.81 -24.30
C VAL A 95 7.26 -26.65 -25.05
N TYR A 96 7.41 -26.85 -26.35
CA TYR A 96 6.38 -27.41 -27.23
C TYR A 96 6.57 -28.89 -27.57
N LEU A 97 7.50 -29.57 -26.89
CA LEU A 97 7.69 -31.02 -27.04
C LEU A 97 6.41 -31.81 -26.74
N ASN A 98 5.63 -31.39 -25.76
CA ASN A 98 4.31 -31.96 -25.48
C ASN A 98 3.24 -31.36 -26.41
N ASP A 99 2.37 -32.20 -26.97
CA ASP A 99 1.23 -31.79 -27.79
C ASP A 99 0.27 -30.86 -27.06
N GLU A 100 0.10 -31.04 -25.75
CA GLU A 100 -0.78 -30.18 -24.92
C GLU A 100 -0.35 -28.71 -24.96
N ASN A 101 0.96 -28.43 -24.99
CA ASN A 101 1.46 -27.06 -25.04
C ASN A 101 1.26 -26.42 -26.43
N ILE A 102 1.33 -27.21 -27.49
CA ILE A 102 1.03 -26.74 -28.86
C ILE A 102 -0.46 -26.42 -28.96
N ASP A 103 -1.32 -27.35 -28.53
CA ASP A 103 -2.76 -27.16 -28.51
C ASP A 103 -3.16 -25.95 -27.66
N PHE A 104 -2.55 -25.78 -26.49
CA PHE A 104 -2.78 -24.61 -25.63
C PHE A 104 -2.45 -23.30 -26.36
N PHE A 105 -1.28 -23.20 -27.00
CA PHE A 105 -0.87 -22.00 -27.72
C PHE A 105 -1.81 -21.69 -28.89
N PHE A 106 -2.21 -22.71 -29.65
CA PHE A 106 -3.14 -22.53 -30.77
C PHE A 106 -4.53 -22.07 -30.29
N LYS A 107 -5.04 -22.69 -29.22
CA LYS A 107 -6.30 -22.27 -28.59
C LYS A 107 -6.22 -20.88 -27.97
N ALA A 108 -5.07 -20.51 -27.39
CA ALA A 108 -4.86 -19.17 -26.84
C ALA A 108 -4.96 -18.09 -27.92
N ILE A 109 -4.42 -18.34 -29.12
CA ILE A 109 -4.59 -17.44 -30.28
C ILE A 109 -6.04 -17.46 -30.77
N LYS A 110 -6.65 -18.65 -30.89
CA LYS A 110 -8.05 -18.81 -31.33
C LYS A 110 -9.01 -17.96 -30.49
N TYR A 111 -8.82 -17.89 -29.18
CA TYR A 111 -9.68 -17.12 -28.25
C TYR A 111 -9.15 -15.73 -27.93
N LEU A 112 -8.10 -15.25 -28.62
CA LEU A 112 -7.41 -14.01 -28.27
C LEU A 112 -8.34 -12.78 -28.33
N GLU A 113 -9.27 -12.74 -29.29
CA GLU A 113 -10.27 -11.66 -29.39
C GLU A 113 -11.23 -11.66 -28.18
N ASN A 114 -11.68 -12.85 -27.74
CA ASN A 114 -12.50 -12.97 -26.54
C ASN A 114 -11.73 -12.56 -25.28
N ILE A 115 -10.45 -12.95 -25.19
CA ILE A 115 -9.56 -12.57 -24.08
C ILE A 115 -9.35 -11.05 -24.05
N ALA A 116 -9.16 -10.41 -25.21
CA ALA A 116 -9.02 -8.96 -25.34
C ALA A 116 -10.29 -8.24 -24.87
N ASN A 117 -11.47 -8.69 -25.32
CA ASN A 117 -12.74 -8.12 -24.88
C ASN A 117 -12.95 -8.31 -23.37
N PHE A 118 -12.61 -9.48 -22.82
CA PHE A 118 -12.68 -9.72 -21.38
C PHE A 118 -11.81 -8.72 -20.59
N ASN A 119 -10.54 -8.52 -21.00
CA ASN A 119 -9.63 -7.60 -20.33
C ASN A 119 -10.20 -6.17 -20.32
N LYS A 120 -10.68 -5.70 -21.47
CA LYS A 120 -11.24 -4.36 -21.63
C LYS A 120 -12.52 -4.13 -20.82
N GLU A 121 -13.40 -5.13 -20.78
CA GLU A 121 -14.72 -4.99 -20.16
C GLU A 121 -14.71 -5.24 -18.65
N ASN A 122 -13.79 -6.07 -18.15
CA ASN A 122 -13.85 -6.58 -16.78
C ASN A 122 -12.68 -6.17 -15.88
N LEU A 123 -11.65 -5.51 -16.42
CA LEU A 123 -10.53 -4.99 -15.62
C LEU A 123 -10.61 -3.46 -15.53
N SER A 124 -10.28 -2.90 -14.37
CA SER A 124 -10.31 -1.47 -14.10
C SER A 124 -9.11 -1.03 -13.27
N ASP A 125 -8.83 0.27 -13.24
CA ASP A 125 -7.75 0.85 -12.43
C ASP A 125 -8.18 1.02 -10.96
N ASN A 126 -9.46 1.33 -10.73
CA ASN A 126 -10.11 1.51 -9.43
C ASN A 126 -11.38 0.65 -9.32
N PHE A 127 -12.05 0.71 -8.17
CA PHE A 127 -13.32 0.03 -7.97
C PHE A 127 -14.36 0.45 -9.02
N GLU A 128 -14.85 -0.55 -9.76
CA GLU A 128 -16.03 -0.46 -10.60
C GLU A 128 -16.87 -1.71 -10.34
N LYS A 129 -18.18 -1.54 -10.18
CA LYS A 129 -19.09 -2.66 -9.89
C LYS A 129 -18.97 -3.73 -10.98
N ASN A 130 -18.83 -4.99 -10.56
CA ASN A 130 -18.66 -6.17 -11.41
C ASN A 130 -17.35 -6.23 -12.23
N LYS A 131 -16.36 -5.38 -11.95
CA LYS A 131 -15.02 -5.46 -12.54
C LYS A 131 -14.00 -5.87 -11.49
N LEU A 132 -12.75 -6.08 -11.90
CA LEU A 132 -11.59 -6.30 -11.04
C LEU A 132 -10.64 -5.10 -11.10
N ALA A 133 -10.42 -4.45 -9.97
CA ALA A 133 -9.42 -3.39 -9.85
C ALA A 133 -8.00 -3.99 -9.78
N LEU A 134 -7.11 -3.48 -10.65
CA LEU A 134 -5.69 -3.86 -10.69
C LEU A 134 -4.75 -2.79 -10.13
N PHE A 135 -5.28 -1.67 -9.64
CA PHE A 135 -4.51 -0.56 -9.05
C PHE A 135 -3.43 -0.01 -10.00
N ASP A 136 -3.72 -0.08 -11.29
CA ASP A 136 -2.79 0.24 -12.36
C ASP A 136 -3.53 1.09 -13.39
N LYS A 137 -2.95 2.23 -13.77
CA LYS A 137 -3.52 3.18 -14.72
C LYS A 137 -3.88 2.55 -16.08
N TYR A 138 -3.18 1.47 -16.46
CA TYR A 138 -3.43 0.74 -17.69
C TYR A 138 -3.78 -0.71 -17.36
N PRO A 139 -5.05 -1.01 -17.00
CA PRO A 139 -5.43 -2.32 -16.47
C PRO A 139 -5.52 -3.43 -17.53
N ASP A 140 -5.50 -3.10 -18.82
CA ASP A 140 -5.52 -4.10 -19.90
C ASP A 140 -4.19 -4.86 -19.98
N LEU A 141 -4.19 -6.07 -19.40
CA LEU A 141 -2.99 -6.89 -19.28
C LEU A 141 -2.55 -7.48 -20.62
N LEU A 142 -3.51 -7.83 -21.48
CA LEU A 142 -3.19 -8.38 -22.79
C LEU A 142 -2.50 -7.34 -23.67
N ILE A 143 -3.02 -6.10 -23.70
CA ILE A 143 -2.42 -5.02 -24.49
C ILE A 143 -1.05 -4.63 -23.97
N LYS A 144 -0.82 -4.67 -22.66
CA LYS A 144 0.52 -4.51 -22.07
C LYS A 144 1.51 -5.55 -22.61
N VAL A 145 1.10 -6.81 -22.71
CA VAL A 145 1.94 -7.87 -23.29
C VAL A 145 2.16 -7.63 -24.77
N ILE A 146 1.11 -7.39 -25.55
CA ILE A 146 1.20 -7.25 -27.01
C ILE A 146 2.11 -6.06 -27.39
N ASN A 147 1.90 -4.89 -26.76
CA ASN A 147 2.67 -3.69 -27.08
C ASN A 147 4.07 -3.70 -26.45
N ASN A 148 4.20 -4.26 -25.23
CA ASN A 148 5.46 -4.35 -24.48
C ASN A 148 6.18 -2.98 -24.37
N ASP A 149 5.40 -1.92 -24.16
CA ASP A 149 5.90 -0.54 -24.13
C ASP A 149 6.78 -0.28 -22.89
N LYS A 150 7.94 0.36 -23.11
CA LYS A 150 8.82 0.77 -22.01
C LYS A 150 8.06 1.68 -21.04
N GLY A 151 8.09 1.34 -19.75
CA GLY A 151 7.37 2.07 -18.71
C GLY A 151 5.93 1.60 -18.47
N ASN A 152 5.43 0.65 -19.27
CA ASN A 152 4.10 0.04 -19.11
C ASN A 152 4.18 -1.50 -19.19
N LEU A 153 5.23 -2.07 -18.63
CA LEU A 153 5.50 -3.51 -18.66
C LEU A 153 4.61 -4.25 -17.66
N ILE A 154 4.25 -5.49 -18.02
CA ILE A 154 3.51 -6.38 -17.13
C ILE A 154 4.42 -6.89 -16.00
N ASN A 155 3.97 -6.81 -14.74
CA ASN A 155 4.69 -7.35 -13.58
C ASN A 155 4.37 -8.84 -13.33
N LEU A 156 5.08 -9.52 -12.41
CA LEU A 156 4.91 -10.96 -12.17
C LEU A 156 3.49 -11.36 -11.71
N GLN A 157 2.87 -10.57 -10.84
CA GLN A 157 1.48 -10.78 -10.42
C GLN A 157 0.53 -10.68 -11.62
N GLN A 158 0.68 -9.63 -12.42
CA GLN A 158 -0.14 -9.42 -13.60
C GLN A 158 0.08 -10.55 -14.64
N LYS A 159 1.29 -11.08 -14.78
CA LYS A 159 1.55 -12.28 -15.61
C LYS A 159 0.73 -13.49 -15.13
N ILE A 160 0.68 -13.73 -13.81
CA ILE A 160 -0.15 -14.80 -13.21
C ILE A 160 -1.62 -14.57 -13.59
N LEU A 161 -2.16 -13.37 -13.36
CA LEU A 161 -3.56 -13.06 -13.61
C LEU A 161 -3.94 -13.24 -15.09
N LEU A 162 -3.12 -12.70 -16.01
CA LEU A 162 -3.35 -12.86 -17.45
C LEU A 162 -3.31 -14.34 -17.86
N PHE A 163 -2.35 -15.11 -17.34
CA PHE A 163 -2.27 -16.52 -17.68
C PHE A 163 -3.46 -17.34 -17.15
N ILE A 164 -4.02 -16.97 -15.99
CA ILE A 164 -5.27 -17.57 -15.48
C ILE A 164 -6.45 -17.25 -16.41
N ILE A 165 -6.56 -16.00 -16.89
CA ILE A 165 -7.59 -15.61 -17.87
C ILE A 165 -7.46 -16.49 -19.11
N ILE A 166 -6.27 -16.54 -19.73
CA ILE A 166 -6.03 -17.32 -20.95
C ILE A 166 -6.33 -18.80 -20.72
N SER A 167 -5.85 -19.38 -19.61
CA SER A 167 -6.08 -20.78 -19.28
C SER A 167 -7.58 -21.09 -19.16
N ASN A 168 -8.38 -20.20 -18.56
CA ASN A 168 -9.83 -20.41 -18.45
C ASN A 168 -10.52 -20.39 -19.83
N PHE A 169 -10.12 -19.51 -20.75
CA PHE A 169 -10.64 -19.51 -22.11
C PHE A 169 -10.25 -20.78 -22.87
N VAL A 170 -8.99 -21.23 -22.74
CA VAL A 170 -8.48 -22.43 -23.41
C VAL A 170 -9.16 -23.69 -22.89
N GLU A 171 -9.24 -23.87 -21.57
CA GLU A 171 -9.78 -25.07 -20.93
C GLU A 171 -11.30 -25.22 -21.07
N ASN A 172 -12.03 -24.10 -21.18
CA ASN A 172 -13.49 -24.09 -21.33
C ASN A 172 -13.93 -23.80 -22.78
N GLU A 173 -13.00 -23.84 -23.74
CA GLU A 173 -13.28 -23.61 -25.16
C GLU A 173 -14.06 -22.31 -25.44
N GLY A 174 -13.71 -21.24 -24.72
CA GLY A 174 -14.36 -19.94 -24.82
C GLY A 174 -15.64 -19.76 -23.99
N ASN A 175 -16.23 -20.84 -23.46
CA ASN A 175 -17.44 -20.78 -22.65
C ASN A 175 -17.10 -20.56 -21.16
N ILE A 176 -16.71 -19.34 -20.80
CA ILE A 176 -16.28 -19.01 -19.44
C ILE A 176 -17.44 -18.54 -18.55
N ASN A 177 -17.38 -18.90 -17.27
CA ASN A 177 -18.18 -18.25 -16.23
C ASN A 177 -17.44 -16.98 -15.76
N VAL A 178 -17.80 -15.83 -16.34
CA VAL A 178 -17.18 -14.52 -16.08
C VAL A 178 -17.18 -14.16 -14.59
N VAL A 179 -18.31 -14.38 -13.90
CA VAL A 179 -18.44 -14.04 -12.47
C VAL A 179 -17.47 -14.86 -11.63
N ASN A 180 -17.43 -16.18 -11.83
CA ASN A 180 -16.52 -17.05 -11.08
C ASN A 180 -15.05 -16.79 -11.43
N LEU A 181 -14.75 -16.47 -12.69
CA LEU A 181 -13.40 -16.10 -13.11
C LEU A 181 -12.95 -14.80 -12.43
N LEU A 182 -13.81 -13.78 -12.35
CA LEU A 182 -13.49 -12.54 -11.65
C LEU A 182 -13.26 -12.76 -10.16
N ASP A 183 -14.12 -13.55 -9.50
CA ASP A 183 -13.92 -13.91 -8.09
C ASP A 183 -12.59 -14.65 -7.87
N LYS A 184 -12.23 -15.57 -8.78
CA LYS A 184 -10.95 -16.29 -8.71
C LYS A 184 -9.76 -15.34 -8.89
N LEU A 185 -9.79 -14.48 -9.90
CA LEU A 185 -8.73 -13.51 -10.17
C LEU A 185 -8.55 -12.55 -8.99
N ARG A 186 -9.66 -12.13 -8.36
CA ARG A 186 -9.69 -11.27 -7.18
C ARG A 186 -8.98 -11.89 -5.98
N ILE A 187 -9.27 -13.16 -5.69
CA ILE A 187 -8.57 -13.93 -4.65
C ILE A 187 -7.08 -14.05 -4.97
N VAL A 188 -6.72 -14.45 -6.19
CA VAL A 188 -5.30 -14.59 -6.58
C VAL A 188 -4.57 -13.25 -6.52
N ARG A 189 -5.22 -12.16 -6.98
CA ARG A 189 -4.73 -10.78 -6.90
C ARG A 189 -4.48 -10.39 -5.44
N ASN A 190 -5.43 -10.64 -4.53
CA ASN A 190 -5.26 -10.38 -3.10
C ASN A 190 -4.06 -11.13 -2.51
N LEU A 191 -3.99 -12.45 -2.73
CA LEU A 191 -2.94 -13.30 -2.19
C LEU A 191 -1.55 -12.88 -2.67
N THR A 192 -1.42 -12.58 -3.96
CA THR A 192 -0.14 -12.17 -4.57
C THR A 192 0.23 -10.72 -4.25
N GLN A 193 -0.74 -9.82 -4.08
CA GLN A 193 -0.52 -8.43 -3.68
C GLN A 193 0.10 -8.34 -2.29
N ARG A 194 -0.28 -9.26 -1.39
CA ARG A 194 0.27 -9.37 -0.03
C ARG A 194 1.65 -10.03 0.04
N ILE A 195 2.21 -10.50 -1.08
CA ILE A 195 3.63 -10.94 -1.16
C ILE A 195 4.52 -9.69 -1.32
N ARG A 196 4.66 -8.98 -0.20
CA ARG A 196 5.38 -7.71 -0.10
C ARG A 196 6.05 -7.58 1.25
N ALA A 197 7.04 -6.70 1.32
CA ALA A 197 7.73 -6.36 2.56
C ALA A 197 7.83 -4.84 2.71
N LEU A 198 7.73 -4.37 3.95
CA LEU A 198 8.07 -3.01 4.31
C LEU A 198 9.56 -2.98 4.68
N LYS A 199 10.40 -2.34 3.85
CA LYS A 199 11.82 -2.23 4.18
C LYS A 199 12.00 -1.28 5.37
N GLN A 200 12.94 -1.60 6.25
CA GLN A 200 13.21 -0.81 7.46
C GLN A 200 13.38 0.67 7.11
N GLY A 201 12.58 1.53 7.75
CA GLY A 201 12.63 2.97 7.58
C GLY A 201 12.11 3.52 6.25
N LYS A 202 11.49 2.68 5.41
CA LYS A 202 10.73 3.12 4.22
C LYS A 202 9.26 3.24 4.55
N ILE A 203 8.59 4.14 3.84
CA ILE A 203 7.14 4.36 3.94
C ILE A 203 6.38 3.79 2.73
N ASP A 204 6.96 2.78 2.08
CA ASP A 204 6.40 2.11 0.91
C ASP A 204 6.67 0.62 0.95
N TYR A 205 5.62 -0.16 0.64
CA TYR A 205 5.77 -1.58 0.40
C TYR A 205 6.57 -1.85 -0.87
N THR A 206 7.47 -2.82 -0.79
CA THR A 206 8.14 -3.37 -1.96
C THR A 206 7.57 -4.76 -2.23
N ALA A 207 7.09 -5.01 -3.45
CA ALA A 207 6.71 -6.35 -3.87
C ALA A 207 7.92 -7.30 -3.78
N THR A 208 7.75 -8.46 -3.15
CA THR A 208 8.83 -9.45 -2.94
C THR A 208 8.58 -10.75 -3.68
N LEU A 209 7.47 -10.86 -4.42
CA LEU A 209 7.20 -12.00 -5.29
C LEU A 209 8.35 -12.20 -6.27
N SER A 210 8.98 -13.36 -6.21
CA SER A 210 10.09 -13.73 -7.10
C SER A 210 9.60 -14.68 -8.20
N TYR A 211 10.38 -14.77 -9.27
CA TYR A 211 10.03 -15.58 -10.44
C TYR A 211 9.98 -17.07 -10.15
N GLU A 212 10.86 -17.55 -9.27
CA GLU A 212 10.98 -18.96 -8.87
C GLU A 212 9.70 -19.47 -8.19
N LYS A 213 8.88 -18.55 -7.64
CA LYS A 213 7.63 -18.85 -6.94
C LYS A 213 6.45 -19.06 -7.90
N LEU A 214 6.56 -18.60 -9.15
CA LEU A 214 5.48 -18.66 -10.12
C LEU A 214 4.99 -20.09 -10.36
N TYR A 215 5.89 -21.07 -10.45
CA TYR A 215 5.51 -22.49 -10.61
C TYR A 215 4.54 -22.93 -9.52
N TYR A 216 4.86 -22.64 -8.25
CA TYR A 216 4.04 -23.07 -7.12
C TYR A 216 2.69 -22.34 -7.10
N ILE A 217 2.67 -21.04 -7.43
CA ILE A 217 1.43 -20.25 -7.47
C ILE A 217 0.51 -20.71 -8.60
N LEU A 218 1.04 -20.92 -9.82
CA LEU A 218 0.25 -21.38 -10.97
C LEU A 218 -0.31 -22.80 -10.78
N ASN A 219 0.37 -23.61 -9.95
CA ASN A 219 -0.06 -24.97 -9.62
C ASN A 219 -0.86 -25.05 -8.30
N LEU A 220 -1.22 -23.92 -7.69
CA LEU A 220 -2.15 -23.91 -6.57
C LEU A 220 -3.49 -24.53 -6.97
N SER A 221 -4.03 -25.34 -6.08
CA SER A 221 -5.28 -26.06 -6.33
C SER A 221 -6.47 -25.12 -6.57
N LEU A 222 -6.48 -23.95 -5.91
CA LEU A 222 -7.51 -22.91 -6.13
C LEU A 222 -7.45 -22.28 -7.53
N VAL A 223 -6.26 -22.19 -8.15
CA VAL A 223 -6.11 -21.61 -9.49
C VAL A 223 -6.80 -22.50 -10.52
N ASN A 224 -6.67 -23.81 -10.33
CA ASN A 224 -7.22 -24.86 -11.19
C ASN A 224 -8.64 -25.31 -10.77
N ALA A 225 -9.25 -24.66 -9.76
CA ALA A 225 -10.59 -25.00 -9.31
C ALA A 225 -11.65 -24.72 -10.38
N LYS A 226 -12.51 -25.70 -10.67
CA LYS A 226 -13.60 -25.58 -11.65
C LYS A 226 -14.93 -25.16 -11.05
N GLU A 227 -15.13 -25.44 -9.76
CA GLU A 227 -16.34 -25.07 -9.03
C GLU A 227 -16.34 -23.58 -8.64
N ASN A 228 -17.39 -23.14 -7.94
CA ASN A 228 -17.43 -21.78 -7.38
C ASN A 228 -16.25 -21.58 -6.40
N ILE A 229 -15.45 -20.53 -6.62
CA ILE A 229 -14.20 -20.36 -5.89
C ILE A 229 -14.38 -20.13 -4.38
N TYR A 230 -15.47 -19.48 -3.96
CA TYR A 230 -15.75 -19.29 -2.53
C TYR A 230 -16.11 -20.62 -1.87
N THR A 231 -16.91 -21.45 -2.53
CA THR A 231 -17.20 -22.82 -2.07
C THR A 231 -15.92 -23.66 -1.99
N TYR A 232 -15.06 -23.54 -3.01
CA TYR A 232 -13.79 -24.23 -3.04
C TYR A 232 -12.92 -23.88 -1.82
N LEU A 233 -12.73 -22.58 -1.55
CA LEU A 233 -11.91 -22.10 -0.43
C LEU A 233 -12.38 -22.57 0.94
N ILE A 234 -13.69 -22.70 1.14
CA ILE A 234 -14.26 -23.09 2.44
C ILE A 234 -14.11 -24.60 2.68
N ASN A 235 -14.26 -25.40 1.62
CA ASN A 235 -14.37 -26.85 1.74
C ASN A 235 -13.05 -27.60 1.47
N ASN A 236 -12.07 -26.96 0.84
CA ASN A 236 -10.83 -27.60 0.43
C ASN A 236 -9.62 -26.98 1.11
N GLU A 237 -8.64 -27.81 1.44
CA GLU A 237 -7.34 -27.36 1.93
C GLU A 237 -6.46 -26.87 0.76
N VAL A 238 -5.95 -25.65 0.86
CA VAL A 238 -4.99 -25.09 -0.09
C VAL A 238 -3.58 -25.19 0.48
N LYS A 239 -2.73 -25.99 -0.18
CA LYS A 239 -1.31 -26.13 0.20
C LYS A 239 -0.49 -24.95 -0.32
N LEU A 240 0.15 -24.21 0.59
CA LEU A 240 0.91 -22.99 0.30
C LEU A 240 2.42 -23.19 0.09
N THR A 241 2.90 -24.44 0.06
CA THR A 241 4.33 -24.78 0.02
C THR A 241 5.06 -24.01 -1.09
N ASN A 242 6.12 -23.29 -0.71
CA ASN A 242 7.00 -22.52 -1.58
C ASN A 242 6.34 -21.38 -2.39
N THR A 243 5.15 -20.91 -2.00
CA THR A 243 4.46 -19.80 -2.70
C THR A 243 4.76 -18.40 -2.17
N ASP A 244 5.37 -18.29 -0.99
CA ASP A 244 5.53 -17.06 -0.19
C ASP A 244 4.21 -16.39 0.24
N ILE A 245 3.07 -17.00 -0.07
CA ILE A 245 1.76 -16.60 0.47
C ILE A 245 1.72 -17.03 1.93
N SER A 246 1.46 -16.08 2.83
CA SER A 246 1.32 -16.39 4.27
C SER A 246 0.02 -17.13 4.56
N LYS A 247 0.02 -17.92 5.64
CA LYS A 247 -1.18 -18.62 6.12
C LYS A 247 -2.28 -17.62 6.47
N ASP A 248 -1.93 -16.55 7.18
CA ASP A 248 -2.83 -15.42 7.49
C ASP A 248 -3.51 -14.84 6.24
N SER A 249 -2.75 -14.64 5.16
CA SER A 249 -3.28 -14.12 3.89
C SER A 249 -4.31 -15.05 3.27
N LEU A 250 -4.10 -16.37 3.34
CA LEU A 250 -5.08 -17.36 2.87
C LEU A 250 -6.30 -17.43 3.80
N ASP A 251 -6.08 -17.45 5.11
CA ASP A 251 -7.15 -17.54 6.10
C ASP A 251 -8.09 -16.34 6.02
N GLN A 252 -7.55 -15.17 5.69
CA GLN A 252 -8.35 -13.99 5.38
C GLN A 252 -9.26 -14.19 4.16
N GLU A 253 -8.77 -14.75 3.04
CA GLU A 253 -9.63 -15.02 1.88
C GLU A 253 -10.69 -16.08 2.18
N VAL A 254 -10.36 -17.08 3.00
CA VAL A 254 -11.33 -18.08 3.49
C VAL A 254 -12.39 -17.41 4.38
N TYR A 255 -12.00 -16.49 5.26
CA TYR A 255 -12.93 -15.76 6.12
C TYR A 255 -13.86 -14.84 5.29
N LYS A 256 -13.35 -14.14 4.28
CA LYS A 256 -14.17 -13.38 3.32
C LYS A 256 -15.15 -14.27 2.56
N ALA A 257 -14.70 -15.44 2.09
CA ALA A 257 -15.55 -16.40 1.40
C ALA A 257 -16.76 -16.78 2.27
N LYS A 258 -16.54 -17.03 3.58
CA LYS A 258 -17.62 -17.30 4.54
C LYS A 258 -18.58 -16.12 4.68
N TYR A 259 -18.07 -14.88 4.75
CA TYR A 259 -18.92 -13.67 4.78
C TYR A 259 -19.84 -13.58 3.56
N ILE A 260 -19.27 -13.78 2.37
CA ILE A 260 -19.99 -13.67 1.10
C ILE A 260 -21.02 -14.79 0.96
N GLN A 261 -20.71 -16.02 1.38
CA GLN A 261 -21.66 -17.11 1.35
C GLN A 261 -22.81 -16.95 2.34
N ASN A 262 -22.52 -16.41 3.53
CA ASN A 262 -23.55 -16.16 4.55
C ASN A 262 -24.50 -15.03 4.15
N ASP A 263 -24.03 -14.03 3.41
CA ASP A 263 -24.84 -12.91 2.92
C ASP A 263 -24.31 -12.34 1.60
N ASN A 264 -24.89 -12.79 0.49
CA ASN A 264 -24.47 -12.39 -0.85
C ASN A 264 -24.66 -10.88 -1.11
N ASN A 265 -25.51 -10.18 -0.34
CA ASN A 265 -25.68 -8.72 -0.49
C ASN A 265 -24.42 -7.94 -0.06
N LEU A 266 -23.58 -8.53 0.79
CA LEU A 266 -22.33 -7.91 1.23
C LEU A 266 -21.20 -8.03 0.22
N LYS A 267 -21.33 -8.87 -0.81
CA LYS A 267 -20.28 -9.10 -1.80
C LYS A 267 -19.78 -7.80 -2.42
N CYS A 268 -20.70 -6.94 -2.88
CA CYS A 268 -20.34 -5.66 -3.49
C CYS A 268 -19.63 -4.72 -2.49
N THR A 269 -20.09 -4.70 -1.22
CA THR A 269 -19.51 -3.90 -0.14
C THR A 269 -18.08 -4.31 0.17
N ILE A 270 -17.84 -5.62 0.27
CA ILE A 270 -16.51 -6.21 0.50
C ILE A 270 -15.59 -5.91 -0.69
N GLN A 271 -16.11 -6.08 -1.91
CA GLN A 271 -15.36 -5.79 -3.15
C GLN A 271 -14.97 -4.32 -3.27
N GLN A 272 -15.85 -3.40 -2.85
CA GLN A 272 -15.55 -1.96 -2.82
C GLN A 272 -14.45 -1.61 -1.82
N LEU A 273 -14.50 -2.18 -0.62
CA LEU A 273 -13.44 -1.98 0.38
C LEU A 273 -12.10 -2.53 -0.10
N GLU A 274 -12.09 -3.76 -0.62
CA GLU A 274 -10.83 -4.39 -1.02
C GLU A 274 -10.20 -3.76 -2.27
N ASP A 275 -11.01 -3.17 -3.16
CA ASP A 275 -10.57 -2.43 -4.33
C ASP A 275 -10.24 -0.96 -4.01
N TYR A 276 -10.22 -0.57 -2.74
CA TYR A 276 -9.65 0.70 -2.33
C TYR A 276 -8.12 0.67 -2.42
N LYS A 277 -7.52 1.66 -3.09
CA LYS A 277 -6.09 1.73 -3.43
C LYS A 277 -5.10 1.67 -2.26
N TYR A 278 -5.55 1.85 -1.01
CA TYR A 278 -4.71 1.70 0.18
C TYR A 278 -5.00 0.43 0.97
N ILE A 279 -6.08 -0.28 0.65
CA ILE A 279 -6.39 -1.59 1.23
C ILE A 279 -5.81 -2.69 0.34
N CYS A 280 -5.94 -2.55 -0.98
CA CYS A 280 -5.32 -3.45 -1.96
C CYS A 280 -5.56 -4.94 -1.67
N GLY A 281 -6.79 -5.30 -1.29
CA GLY A 281 -7.13 -6.68 -0.93
C GLY A 281 -7.05 -7.02 0.56
N ASP A 282 -6.36 -6.26 1.40
CA ASP A 282 -6.16 -6.61 2.81
C ASP A 282 -7.22 -5.99 3.73
N LEU A 283 -8.24 -6.78 4.05
CA LEU A 283 -9.34 -6.38 4.93
C LEU A 283 -9.14 -6.77 6.41
N SER A 284 -7.88 -6.96 6.86
CA SER A 284 -7.61 -7.54 8.19
C SER A 284 -8.20 -6.68 9.30
N PHE A 285 -8.34 -5.38 9.07
CA PHE A 285 -8.86 -4.42 10.03
C PHE A 285 -10.26 -3.89 9.70
N PHE A 286 -10.94 -4.44 8.69
CA PHE A 286 -12.20 -3.89 8.18
C PHE A 286 -13.35 -4.90 8.10
N LEU A 287 -13.12 -6.20 8.32
CA LEU A 287 -14.19 -7.20 8.33
C LEU A 287 -14.93 -7.20 9.68
N PHE A 288 -15.74 -6.16 9.89
CA PHE A 288 -16.57 -6.01 11.09
C PHE A 288 -17.73 -7.01 11.09
N GLU A 289 -18.07 -7.54 12.27
CA GLU A 289 -19.29 -8.35 12.46
C GLU A 289 -20.56 -7.52 12.27
N ASP A 290 -20.50 -6.22 12.61
CA ASP A 290 -21.55 -5.25 12.33
C ASP A 290 -21.60 -4.92 10.83
N LYS A 291 -22.54 -5.58 10.14
CA LYS A 291 -22.76 -5.44 8.69
C LYS A 291 -23.12 -4.02 8.27
N GLU A 292 -23.85 -3.27 9.09
CA GLU A 292 -24.22 -1.89 8.76
C GLU A 292 -23.01 -0.98 8.86
N LEU A 293 -22.18 -1.18 9.89
CA LEU A 293 -20.95 -0.44 10.04
C LEU A 293 -19.94 -0.78 8.94
N LEU A 294 -19.84 -2.06 8.54
CA LEU A 294 -19.02 -2.49 7.40
C LEU A 294 -19.43 -1.76 6.11
N LYS A 295 -20.74 -1.68 5.84
CA LYS A 295 -21.27 -0.95 4.69
C LYS A 295 -20.96 0.54 4.80
N PHE A 296 -21.19 1.13 5.97
CA PHE A 296 -20.86 2.51 6.23
C PHE A 296 -19.37 2.81 5.98
N ALA A 297 -18.48 1.95 6.46
CA ALA A 297 -17.05 2.09 6.25
C ALA A 297 -16.68 2.03 4.77
N SER A 298 -17.25 1.06 4.03
CA SER A 298 -17.08 0.94 2.57
C SER A 298 -17.48 2.21 1.81
N ASP A 299 -18.60 2.82 2.21
CA ASP A 299 -19.13 4.03 1.55
C ASP A 299 -18.34 5.31 1.91
N ASN A 300 -17.60 5.31 3.03
CA ASN A 300 -16.96 6.51 3.57
C ASN A 300 -15.43 6.51 3.52
N ILE A 301 -14.78 5.34 3.40
CA ILE A 301 -13.33 5.22 3.52
C ILE A 301 -12.58 6.14 2.56
N THR A 302 -13.05 6.27 1.32
CA THR A 302 -12.41 7.14 0.32
C THR A 302 -12.49 8.60 0.72
N LYS A 303 -13.65 9.07 1.23
CA LYS A 303 -13.83 10.46 1.65
C LYS A 303 -12.98 10.81 2.87
N ILE A 304 -12.93 9.90 3.84
CA ILE A 304 -12.12 10.06 5.06
C ILE A 304 -10.64 10.16 4.70
N PHE A 305 -10.10 9.21 3.93
CA PHE A 305 -8.67 9.15 3.63
C PHE A 305 -8.23 10.05 2.46
N THR A 306 -9.13 10.92 1.97
CA THR A 306 -8.80 12.06 1.08
C THR A 306 -8.95 13.42 1.78
N SER A 307 -9.37 13.42 3.05
CA SER A 307 -9.43 14.61 3.90
C SER A 307 -8.03 15.12 4.26
N LYS A 308 -7.95 16.31 4.91
CA LYS A 308 -6.66 16.88 5.33
C LYS A 308 -5.91 15.89 6.24
N THR A 309 -4.64 15.62 5.92
CA THR A 309 -3.80 14.63 6.65
C THR A 309 -3.81 14.84 8.16
N HIS A 310 -3.64 16.07 8.63
CA HIS A 310 -3.63 16.35 10.06
C HIS A 310 -4.97 16.01 10.74
N LEU A 311 -6.10 16.17 10.04
CA LEU A 311 -7.42 15.81 10.59
C LEU A 311 -7.58 14.30 10.72
N ILE A 312 -7.16 13.54 9.70
CA ILE A 312 -7.20 12.08 9.74
C ILE A 312 -6.35 11.56 10.92
N ILE A 313 -5.12 12.07 11.06
CA ILE A 313 -4.20 11.65 12.13
C ILE A 313 -4.79 11.95 13.50
N ARG A 314 -5.15 13.22 13.73
CA ARG A 314 -5.67 13.68 15.02
C ARG A 314 -6.95 12.95 15.40
N SER A 315 -7.84 12.68 14.45
CA SER A 315 -9.08 11.96 14.70
C SER A 315 -8.85 10.51 15.08
N LEU A 316 -7.92 9.82 14.42
CA LEU A 316 -7.56 8.45 14.80
C LEU A 316 -6.94 8.38 16.20
N LEU A 317 -6.10 9.36 16.57
CA LEU A 317 -5.52 9.47 17.93
C LEU A 317 -6.58 9.67 19.03
N THR A 318 -7.78 10.18 18.70
CA THR A 318 -8.89 10.28 19.68
C THR A 318 -9.47 8.92 20.09
N ILE A 319 -9.10 7.85 19.38
CA ILE A 319 -9.51 6.47 19.69
C ILE A 319 -8.44 5.81 20.55
N GLU A 320 -7.21 5.73 20.03
CA GLU A 320 -6.06 5.08 20.67
C GLU A 320 -4.77 5.52 19.94
N ASP A 321 -3.62 5.29 20.58
CA ASP A 321 -2.32 5.33 19.91
C ASP A 321 -2.22 4.21 18.84
N TYR A 322 -2.31 4.63 17.57
CA TYR A 322 -2.28 3.73 16.42
C TYR A 322 -0.93 3.75 15.69
N ALA A 323 0.08 4.40 16.26
CA ALA A 323 1.36 4.61 15.61
C ALA A 323 1.99 3.26 15.23
N LYS A 324 2.27 3.04 13.93
CA LYS A 324 2.88 1.79 13.48
C LYS A 324 4.38 1.85 13.55
N TYR A 325 4.98 0.88 14.22
CA TYR A 325 6.43 0.74 14.20
C TYR A 325 6.94 0.34 12.80
N ILE A 326 7.88 1.10 12.24
CA ILE A 326 8.45 0.90 10.89
C ILE A 326 9.98 0.74 10.88
N GLY A 327 10.59 0.52 12.04
CA GLY A 327 12.03 0.25 12.17
C GLY A 327 12.75 1.20 13.12
N PHE A 328 14.07 1.20 13.06
CA PHE A 328 14.93 2.06 13.89
C PHE A 328 15.68 3.09 13.03
N ALA A 329 16.11 4.17 13.64
CA ALA A 329 17.07 5.14 13.09
C ALA A 329 18.07 5.54 14.18
N GLY A 330 19.33 5.12 14.08
CA GLY A 330 20.43 5.60 14.92
C GLY A 330 20.15 5.42 16.42
N SER A 331 19.56 6.45 17.03
CA SER A 331 19.26 6.59 18.46
C SER A 331 17.80 6.34 18.86
N GLY A 332 16.89 5.95 17.95
CA GLY A 332 15.48 5.77 18.31
C GLY A 332 14.67 4.87 17.38
N SER A 333 13.46 4.53 17.84
CA SER A 333 12.42 3.86 17.06
C SER A 333 11.83 4.78 15.99
N LYS A 334 11.11 4.22 15.03
CA LYS A 334 10.39 4.98 14.01
C LYS A 334 8.96 4.53 14.01
N TYR A 335 8.05 5.49 14.18
CA TYR A 335 6.62 5.24 14.09
C TYR A 335 5.98 6.03 12.97
N TYR A 336 4.99 5.42 12.34
CA TYR A 336 4.27 5.95 11.21
C TYR A 336 2.81 6.26 11.58
N PHE A 337 2.43 7.52 11.39
CA PHE A 337 1.07 8.03 11.66
C PHE A 337 0.24 8.24 10.40
N GLY A 338 0.81 8.02 9.21
CA GLY A 338 0.11 8.18 7.93
C GLY A 338 0.37 9.53 7.27
N VAL A 339 0.70 9.50 5.97
CA VAL A 339 0.82 10.70 5.15
C VAL A 339 -0.09 10.58 3.94
N ASP A 340 -0.49 11.74 3.41
CA ASP A 340 -1.23 11.78 2.15
C ASP A 340 -0.55 10.92 1.08
N ASN A 341 -1.38 10.20 0.34
CA ASN A 341 -0.97 9.23 -0.65
C ASN A 341 -0.21 7.97 -0.18
N LYS A 342 -0.09 7.72 1.13
CA LYS A 342 0.64 6.56 1.70
C LYS A 342 -0.11 5.89 2.86
N TRP A 343 -1.43 5.90 2.85
CA TRP A 343 -2.24 5.32 3.94
C TRP A 343 -2.15 3.78 4.03
N GLU A 344 -1.61 3.12 3.00
CA GLU A 344 -1.56 1.65 2.91
C GLU A 344 -0.90 0.98 4.11
N ILE A 345 0.18 1.55 4.65
CA ILE A 345 0.87 0.98 5.82
C ILE A 345 -0.07 0.92 7.03
N LEU A 346 -0.93 1.91 7.24
CA LEU A 346 -1.88 1.93 8.35
C LEU A 346 -3.07 1.00 8.12
N LEU A 347 -3.60 1.02 6.91
CA LEU A 347 -4.84 0.32 6.57
C LEU A 347 -4.64 -1.18 6.28
N THR A 348 -3.40 -1.68 6.28
CA THR A 348 -3.11 -3.10 5.99
C THR A 348 -2.23 -3.73 7.06
N LYS A 349 -2.33 -5.06 7.20
CA LYS A 349 -1.52 -5.83 8.15
C LYS A 349 -0.12 -6.02 7.55
N ASN A 350 0.91 -5.74 8.34
CA ASN A 350 2.27 -6.06 7.94
C ASN A 350 2.60 -7.51 8.34
N ASN A 351 3.10 -8.32 7.39
CA ASN A 351 3.45 -9.72 7.64
C ASN A 351 4.76 -9.91 8.45
N GLN A 352 5.51 -8.84 8.72
CA GLN A 352 6.87 -8.92 9.30
C GLN A 352 6.99 -8.42 10.76
N ASN A 353 5.95 -7.84 11.35
CA ASN A 353 6.02 -7.20 12.67
C ASN A 353 5.11 -7.90 13.69
N ASP A 354 5.42 -9.15 14.04
CA ASP A 354 4.79 -9.85 15.17
C ASP A 354 5.41 -9.47 16.53
N MET A 355 6.38 -8.54 16.57
CA MET A 355 7.14 -8.28 17.80
C MET A 355 6.69 -7.05 18.61
N GLU A 356 5.95 -6.08 18.07
CA GLU A 356 5.78 -4.77 18.77
C GLU A 356 4.43 -4.05 18.61
N ASP A 357 3.51 -4.47 17.72
CA ASP A 357 2.20 -3.80 17.58
C ASP A 357 1.16 -4.46 18.50
N TYR A 358 0.99 -3.92 19.72
CA TYR A 358 -0.05 -4.35 20.68
C TYR A 358 -1.46 -3.84 20.34
N THR A 359 -1.58 -2.92 19.37
CA THR A 359 -2.84 -2.27 19.01
C THR A 359 -3.78 -3.25 18.31
N ASP A 360 -4.99 -3.40 18.85
CA ASP A 360 -6.10 -4.07 18.16
C ASP A 360 -6.64 -3.16 17.04
N TYR A 361 -5.99 -3.18 15.88
CA TYR A 361 -6.40 -2.34 14.74
C TYR A 361 -7.82 -2.61 14.27
N LEU A 362 -8.33 -3.85 14.39
CA LEU A 362 -9.72 -4.13 14.05
C LEU A 362 -10.67 -3.40 15.00
N GLY A 363 -10.41 -3.48 16.31
CA GLY A 363 -11.12 -2.72 17.34
C GLY A 363 -11.00 -1.21 17.14
N LEU A 364 -9.80 -0.71 16.82
CA LEU A 364 -9.54 0.70 16.55
C LEU A 364 -10.39 1.24 15.40
N PHE A 365 -10.34 0.60 14.23
CA PHE A 365 -11.14 1.05 13.10
C PHE A 365 -12.64 0.86 13.34
N TYR A 366 -13.05 -0.21 14.02
CA TYR A 366 -14.43 -0.39 14.43
C TYR A 366 -14.93 0.81 15.27
N GLN A 367 -14.20 1.20 16.31
CA GLN A 367 -14.58 2.34 17.16
C GLN A 367 -14.52 3.67 16.41
N PHE A 368 -13.49 3.86 15.57
CA PHE A 368 -13.35 5.05 14.73
C PHE A 368 -14.56 5.24 13.82
N PHE A 369 -14.92 4.22 13.03
CA PHE A 369 -16.08 4.31 12.12
C PHE A 369 -17.39 4.46 12.89
N LYS A 370 -17.50 3.87 14.09
CA LYS A 370 -18.70 4.00 14.93
C LYS A 370 -18.90 5.44 15.42
N LYS A 371 -17.85 6.08 15.96
CA LYS A 371 -17.90 7.50 16.37
C LYS A 371 -18.09 8.42 15.17
N TYR A 372 -17.39 8.16 14.06
CA TYR A 372 -17.55 8.91 12.83
C TYR A 372 -19.01 8.84 12.33
N LYS A 373 -19.61 7.65 12.33
CA LYS A 373 -21.02 7.45 11.95
C LYS A 373 -21.97 8.23 12.85
N SER A 374 -21.79 8.17 14.18
CA SER A 374 -22.70 8.86 15.10
C SER A 374 -22.72 10.36 14.89
N ILE A 375 -21.53 10.97 14.71
CA ILE A 375 -21.44 12.40 14.42
C ILE A 375 -22.03 12.70 13.04
N LYS A 376 -21.63 11.95 12.01
CA LYS A 376 -22.09 12.18 10.64
C LYS A 376 -23.61 12.05 10.48
N ASP A 377 -24.29 11.24 11.29
CA ASP A 377 -25.74 11.13 11.28
C ASP A 377 -26.46 12.38 11.85
N GLU A 378 -25.73 13.30 12.50
CA GLU A 378 -26.21 14.61 12.93
C GLU A 378 -26.14 15.68 11.80
N PHE A 379 -25.45 15.38 10.69
CA PHE A 379 -25.24 16.29 9.56
C PHE A 379 -26.03 15.83 8.32
N LEU A 380 -26.80 16.75 7.70
CA LEU A 380 -27.63 16.46 6.51
C LEU A 380 -26.81 16.42 5.21
N ASP A 381 -25.83 17.29 5.08
CA ASP A 381 -24.78 17.30 4.06
C ASP A 381 -23.47 17.43 4.85
N TYR A 382 -22.46 16.61 4.54
CA TYR A 382 -21.26 16.54 5.37
C TYR A 382 -19.99 16.58 4.53
N ASP A 383 -19.08 17.48 4.90
CA ASP A 383 -17.68 17.35 4.55
C ASP A 383 -17.02 16.38 5.56
N SER A 384 -16.26 15.41 5.05
CA SER A 384 -15.47 14.52 5.93
C SER A 384 -14.51 15.31 6.82
N ASN A 385 -14.00 16.47 6.39
CA ASN A 385 -13.18 17.31 7.25
C ASN A 385 -13.95 17.80 8.49
N GLU A 386 -15.21 18.23 8.34
CA GLU A 386 -16.04 18.74 9.45
C GLU A 386 -16.31 17.65 10.49
N ILE A 387 -16.60 16.42 10.05
CA ILE A 387 -16.81 15.28 10.95
C ILE A 387 -15.53 14.94 11.71
N LEU A 388 -14.38 14.96 11.04
CA LEU A 388 -13.08 14.72 11.67
C LEU A 388 -12.72 15.85 12.68
N GLU A 389 -13.00 17.10 12.33
CA GLU A 389 -12.85 18.24 13.25
C GLU A 389 -13.73 18.08 14.49
N GLN A 390 -14.99 17.64 14.32
CA GLN A 390 -15.89 17.41 15.44
C GLN A 390 -15.41 16.27 16.37
N LEU A 391 -14.87 15.17 15.82
CA LEU A 391 -14.25 14.10 16.63
C LEU A 391 -13.14 14.64 17.54
N ILE A 392 -12.31 15.52 17.00
CA ILE A 392 -11.20 16.14 17.72
C ILE A 392 -11.75 17.09 18.80
N LEU A 393 -12.75 17.91 18.48
CA LEU A 393 -13.38 18.83 19.43
C LEU A 393 -14.06 18.09 20.58
N ASP A 394 -14.82 17.03 20.30
CA ASP A 394 -15.47 16.21 21.31
C ASP A 394 -14.46 15.57 22.27
N TYR A 395 -13.32 15.14 21.74
CA TYR A 395 -12.22 14.62 22.56
C TYR A 395 -11.67 15.69 23.50
N LEU A 396 -11.36 16.88 22.98
CA LEU A 396 -10.75 17.99 23.74
C LEU A 396 -11.71 18.62 24.76
N ASN A 397 -13.01 18.63 24.47
CA ASN A 397 -14.04 19.18 25.37
C ASN A 397 -14.37 18.23 26.53
N ASN A 398 -14.07 16.94 26.41
CA ASN A 398 -14.29 15.99 27.48
C ASN A 398 -13.11 16.00 28.47
N LYS A 399 -13.32 16.61 29.64
CA LYS A 399 -12.32 16.70 30.71
C LYS A 399 -11.73 15.35 31.13
N GLY A 400 -12.46 14.24 30.98
CA GLY A 400 -11.97 12.90 31.30
C GLY A 400 -10.88 12.38 30.37
N ASN A 401 -10.74 12.98 29.17
CA ASN A 401 -9.72 12.60 28.19
C ASN A 401 -8.41 13.38 28.35
N ILE A 402 -8.43 14.48 29.09
CA ILE A 402 -7.29 15.39 29.16
C ILE A 402 -6.21 14.77 30.07
N ASN A 403 -5.10 14.38 29.45
CA ASN A 403 -3.90 13.97 30.13
C ASN A 403 -2.71 14.83 29.66
N TYR A 404 -2.36 15.85 30.45
CA TYR A 404 -1.26 16.77 30.13
C TYR A 404 0.13 16.14 30.19
N THR A 405 0.27 14.91 30.68
CA THR A 405 1.55 14.16 30.64
C THR A 405 1.70 13.34 29.37
N SER A 406 0.61 13.12 28.61
CA SER A 406 0.65 12.32 27.39
C SER A 406 0.91 13.19 26.17
N TRP A 407 1.88 12.79 25.36
CA TRP A 407 2.15 13.41 24.06
C TRP A 407 0.95 13.34 23.10
N VAL A 408 0.11 12.28 23.22
CA VAL A 408 -1.09 12.08 22.39
C VAL A 408 -2.03 13.27 22.49
N TYR A 409 -2.21 13.81 23.70
CA TYR A 409 -3.04 15.00 23.94
C TYR A 409 -2.54 16.21 23.12
N TYR A 410 -1.23 16.49 23.16
CA TYR A 410 -0.65 17.62 22.42
C TYR A 410 -0.71 17.42 20.91
N PHE A 411 -0.58 16.18 20.43
CA PHE A 411 -0.74 15.87 19.01
C PHE A 411 -2.18 16.03 18.57
N ILE A 412 -3.16 15.66 19.39
CA ILE A 412 -4.57 15.92 19.11
C ILE A 412 -4.86 17.43 19.16
N LYS A 413 -4.34 18.18 20.14
CA LYS A 413 -4.63 19.61 20.31
C LYS A 413 -3.93 20.50 19.29
N HIS A 414 -2.70 20.19 18.92
CA HIS A 414 -1.82 21.05 18.11
C HIS A 414 -1.26 20.36 16.85
N GLY A 415 -1.75 19.16 16.51
CA GLY A 415 -1.27 18.40 15.35
C GLY A 415 -1.47 19.09 14.01
N ASP A 416 -2.38 20.06 13.91
CA ASP A 416 -2.49 20.94 12.75
C ASP A 416 -1.19 21.71 12.49
N LYS A 417 -0.38 22.01 13.51
CA LYS A 417 0.91 22.70 13.35
C LYS A 417 2.08 21.75 13.04
N ILE A 418 1.89 20.45 13.31
CA ILE A 418 2.95 19.44 13.26
C ILE A 418 2.84 18.61 11.98
N PHE A 419 1.61 18.28 11.57
CA PHE A 419 1.30 17.37 10.46
C PHE A 419 0.93 18.09 9.16
N ASN A 420 1.28 19.37 9.02
CA ASN A 420 1.04 20.10 7.78
C ASN A 420 2.09 19.70 6.73
N ASN A 421 1.65 18.91 5.75
CA ASN A 421 2.44 18.33 4.63
C ASN A 421 3.08 19.35 3.66
N THR A 422 3.09 20.64 3.99
CA THR A 422 3.70 21.70 3.17
C THR A 422 5.21 21.82 3.39
N GLU A 423 5.75 21.26 4.46
CA GLU A 423 7.19 21.32 4.74
C GLU A 423 7.98 20.19 4.06
N LYS A 424 9.26 20.47 3.78
CA LYS A 424 10.20 19.52 3.18
C LYS A 424 10.19 18.21 3.98
N ARG A 425 9.78 17.11 3.33
CA ARG A 425 9.63 15.74 3.88
C ARG A 425 10.83 15.22 4.70
N GLU A 426 12.00 15.85 4.53
CA GLU A 426 13.28 15.53 5.16
C GLU A 426 13.39 15.97 6.63
N LYS A 427 12.48 16.84 7.14
CA LYS A 427 12.59 17.47 8.48
C LYS A 427 11.69 16.88 9.59
N ASN A 428 11.05 15.73 9.37
CA ASN A 428 10.05 15.17 10.29
C ASN A 428 10.65 14.27 11.38
N TYR A 429 11.61 14.81 12.12
CA TYR A 429 12.18 14.21 13.32
C TYR A 429 11.56 14.91 14.52
N PHE A 430 10.75 14.16 15.24
CA PHE A 430 10.02 14.68 16.38
C PHE A 430 10.55 14.01 17.63
N VAL A 431 10.86 14.85 18.60
CA VAL A 431 11.40 14.40 19.87
C VAL A 431 10.47 14.89 20.97
N TRP A 432 10.06 13.97 21.83
CA TRP A 432 9.22 14.25 22.99
C TRP A 432 9.58 13.37 24.17
N TYR A 433 9.01 13.71 25.32
CA TYR A 433 9.09 12.92 26.52
C TYR A 433 7.70 12.40 26.86
N ASP A 434 7.63 11.12 27.23
CA ASP A 434 6.51 10.51 27.95
C ASP A 434 6.86 10.39 29.44
N GLU A 435 5.95 9.91 30.29
CA GLU A 435 6.12 9.83 31.75
C GLU A 435 7.45 9.18 32.18
N GLU A 436 8.04 8.32 31.36
CA GLU A 436 9.28 7.60 31.66
C GLU A 436 10.38 7.69 30.60
N ASN A 437 10.08 8.06 29.35
CA ASN A 437 11.00 7.87 28.22
C ASN A 437 11.17 9.11 27.34
N PHE A 438 12.41 9.31 26.88
CA PHE A 438 12.72 10.23 25.79
C PHE A 438 12.55 9.49 24.46
N ASN A 439 11.54 9.89 23.69
CA ASN A 439 11.22 9.27 22.42
C ASN A 439 11.71 10.16 21.28
N ILE A 440 12.47 9.56 20.37
CA ILE A 440 12.88 10.17 19.11
C ILE A 440 12.18 9.38 18.03
N ASP A 441 11.14 9.96 17.44
CA ASP A 441 10.40 9.29 16.39
C ASP A 441 10.47 10.03 15.07
N LYS A 442 10.70 9.25 14.03
CA LYS A 442 10.71 9.71 12.66
C LYS A 442 9.37 9.44 12.01
N MET A 443 8.59 10.49 11.77
CA MET A 443 7.21 10.32 11.31
C MET A 443 7.07 10.04 9.81
N TYR A 444 7.87 10.70 8.95
CA TYR A 444 7.65 10.64 7.48
C TYR A 444 8.91 10.49 6.60
N GLY A 445 10.10 10.83 7.07
CA GLY A 445 11.31 10.86 6.21
C GLY A 445 11.97 9.49 6.01
N GLU A 446 12.68 9.30 4.90
CA GLU A 446 13.40 8.04 4.61
C GLU A 446 14.87 8.05 5.08
N THR A 447 15.61 9.14 4.86
CA THR A 447 17.06 9.27 5.17
C THR A 447 17.37 10.04 6.45
N MET A 448 18.49 9.73 7.10
CA MET A 448 19.04 10.51 8.22
C MET A 448 20.04 11.53 7.71
N GLY A 449 19.56 12.73 7.41
CA GLY A 449 20.38 13.94 7.41
C GLY A 449 20.19 14.57 8.79
N SER A 450 21.20 14.50 9.65
CA SER A 450 21.14 14.86 11.06
C SER A 450 20.69 16.30 11.33
N LYS A 451 19.39 16.50 11.60
CA LYS A 451 18.76 17.59 12.38
C LYS A 451 17.44 17.07 12.97
N TYR A 452 17.19 17.24 14.26
CA TYR A 452 15.91 16.88 14.90
C TYR A 452 15.24 18.09 15.53
N VAL A 453 13.91 18.07 15.54
CA VAL A 453 13.09 19.16 16.08
C VAL A 453 12.39 18.64 17.34
N ASN A 454 12.54 19.36 18.45
CA ASN A 454 11.70 19.07 19.61
C ASN A 454 10.25 19.46 19.27
N THR A 455 9.32 18.50 19.35
CA THR A 455 7.94 18.69 18.88
C THR A 455 7.24 19.82 19.64
N TYR A 456 7.47 19.88 20.95
CA TYR A 456 6.90 20.92 21.79
C TYR A 456 7.45 22.29 21.42
N VAL A 457 8.75 22.41 21.15
CA VAL A 457 9.35 23.68 20.69
C VAL A 457 8.77 24.11 19.34
N LYS A 458 8.55 23.18 18.40
CA LYS A 458 7.90 23.50 17.12
C LYS A 458 6.47 24.00 17.31
N ILE A 459 5.68 23.31 18.13
CA ILE A 459 4.31 23.73 18.46
C ILE A 459 4.34 25.15 19.05
N LEU A 460 5.24 25.39 20.01
CA LEU A 460 5.35 26.67 20.70
C LEU A 460 5.77 27.81 19.76
N SER A 461 6.72 27.55 18.86
CA SER A 461 7.13 28.42 17.75
C SER A 461 5.93 28.85 16.91
N GLU A 462 5.16 27.89 16.41
CA GLU A 462 4.00 28.12 15.54
C GLU A 462 2.87 28.86 16.27
N ILE A 463 2.58 28.51 17.52
CA ILE A 463 1.55 29.17 18.34
C ILE A 463 1.93 30.61 18.68
N SER A 464 3.21 30.84 19.00
CA SER A 464 3.71 32.15 19.42
C SER A 464 4.18 33.01 18.25
N ASN A 465 4.14 32.49 17.02
CA ASN A 465 4.67 33.13 15.80
C ASN A 465 6.14 33.57 15.97
N ILE A 466 6.96 32.72 16.58
CA ILE A 466 8.40 32.95 16.79
C ILE A 466 9.18 32.03 15.85
N HIS A 467 10.18 32.57 15.16
CA HIS A 467 10.98 31.78 14.22
C HIS A 467 11.88 30.75 14.93
N LEU A 468 11.84 29.49 14.50
CA LEU A 468 12.76 28.42 14.91
C LEU A 468 14.17 28.69 14.39
N ILE A 469 15.15 28.75 15.28
CA ILE A 469 16.55 28.93 14.92
C ILE A 469 17.21 27.55 14.81
N GLU A 470 17.78 27.29 13.63
CA GLU A 470 18.60 26.10 13.38
C GLU A 470 20.06 26.38 13.76
N ASP A 471 20.63 25.53 14.61
CA ASP A 471 22.05 25.55 14.95
C ASP A 471 22.73 24.32 14.32
N GLU A 472 23.90 24.49 13.71
CA GLU A 472 24.66 23.37 13.14
C GLU A 472 25.21 22.42 14.21
N GLN A 473 25.31 22.88 15.47
CA GLN A 473 25.82 22.12 16.61
C GLN A 473 24.74 21.72 17.63
N ARG A 474 23.50 22.23 17.52
CA ARG A 474 22.39 21.95 18.47
C ARG A 474 21.08 21.57 17.77
N SER A 475 20.14 21.03 18.54
CA SER A 475 18.73 20.91 18.13
C SER A 475 18.10 22.29 17.90
N GLU A 476 17.02 22.36 17.10
CA GLU A 476 16.28 23.61 16.88
C GLU A 476 15.78 24.21 18.20
N TYR A 477 15.86 25.54 18.33
CA TYR A 477 15.42 26.29 19.51
C TYR A 477 14.67 27.56 19.12
N ILE A 478 13.93 28.15 20.05
CA ILE A 478 13.33 29.48 19.86
C ILE A 478 14.01 30.50 20.77
N LYS A 479 14.13 31.73 20.29
CA LYS A 479 14.73 32.83 21.03
C LYS A 479 13.68 33.90 21.29
N ILE A 480 13.42 34.17 22.56
CA ILE A 480 12.46 35.17 23.04
C ILE A 480 13.27 36.40 23.42
N THR A 481 13.27 37.40 22.54
CA THR A 481 14.15 38.58 22.64
C THR A 481 15.64 38.20 22.76
N ASP A 482 16.55 39.12 23.09
CA ASP A 482 17.95 38.78 23.37
C ASP A 482 18.19 38.16 24.77
N LYS A 483 17.11 37.84 25.49
CA LYS A 483 17.13 37.51 26.92
C LYS A 483 16.98 36.02 27.22
N ILE A 484 16.13 35.29 26.48
CA ILE A 484 15.76 33.89 26.79
C ILE A 484 15.81 33.02 25.54
N GLU A 485 16.41 31.84 25.64
CA GLU A 485 16.35 30.78 24.62
C GLU A 485 15.59 29.57 25.20
N ILE A 486 14.62 29.01 24.46
CA ILE A 486 13.93 27.77 24.81
C ILE A 486 14.41 26.67 23.87
N THR A 487 15.05 25.64 24.43
CA THR A 487 15.76 24.61 23.65
C THR A 487 15.04 23.27 23.59
N SER A 488 14.30 22.90 24.63
CA SER A 488 13.56 21.63 24.69
C SER A 488 12.52 21.64 25.82
N CYS A 489 11.56 20.72 25.76
CA CYS A 489 10.72 20.36 26.91
C CYS A 489 11.03 18.92 27.29
N ASN A 490 11.38 18.69 28.56
CA ASN A 490 11.66 17.39 29.15
C ASN A 490 10.61 16.99 30.20
N LYS A 491 10.77 15.81 30.82
CA LYS A 491 9.86 15.31 31.88
C LYS A 491 9.70 16.29 33.07
N ASN A 492 10.71 17.10 33.33
CA ASN A 492 10.74 18.06 34.44
C ASN A 492 10.31 19.47 34.02
N GLY A 493 10.16 19.72 32.71
CA GLY A 493 9.64 20.95 32.13
C GLY A 493 10.52 21.56 31.05
N TRP A 494 10.34 22.86 30.81
CA TRP A 494 11.01 23.54 29.69
C TRP A 494 12.42 23.97 30.06
N LEU A 495 13.36 23.61 29.20
CA LEU A 495 14.74 24.02 29.31
C LEU A 495 14.90 25.43 28.74
N LEU A 496 15.28 26.36 29.61
CA LEU A 496 15.48 27.77 29.32
C LEU A 496 16.94 28.13 29.52
N LYS A 497 17.55 28.80 28.55
CA LYS A 497 18.84 29.45 28.73
C LYS A 497 18.63 30.95 28.85
N LEU A 498 19.07 31.52 29.97
CA LEU A 498 18.97 32.95 30.24
C LEU A 498 20.32 33.62 29.91
N ASN A 499 20.25 34.81 29.31
CA ASN A 499 21.44 35.65 29.11
C ASN A 499 21.94 36.18 30.48
N ASP A 500 23.25 36.32 30.67
CA ASP A 500 23.91 36.80 31.89
C ASP A 500 23.35 38.13 32.43
N LYS A 501 22.72 38.94 31.57
CA LYS A 501 22.11 40.23 31.93
C LYS A 501 20.64 40.13 32.36
N PHE A 502 20.03 38.96 32.28
CA PHE A 502 18.62 38.77 32.60
C PHE A 502 18.45 38.41 34.09
N ILE A 503 17.66 39.22 34.81
CA ILE A 503 17.37 39.00 36.23
C ILE A 503 16.10 38.15 36.33
N VAL A 504 16.22 36.96 36.94
CA VAL A 504 15.12 36.00 37.11
C VAL A 504 13.92 36.59 37.87
N GLU A 505 14.15 37.56 38.76
CA GLU A 505 13.11 38.29 39.49
C GLU A 505 12.13 39.07 38.60
N ASN A 506 12.47 39.27 37.31
CA ASN A 506 11.56 39.86 36.32
C ASN A 506 10.52 38.86 35.78
N ILE A 507 10.67 37.56 36.08
CA ILE A 507 9.68 36.54 35.75
C ILE A 507 8.70 36.48 36.92
N ASN A 508 7.40 36.62 36.61
CA ASN A 508 6.30 36.63 37.58
C ASN A 508 6.40 35.45 38.58
N SER A 509 6.00 35.66 39.83
CA SER A 509 6.01 34.65 40.91
C SER A 509 5.20 33.39 40.62
N ASP A 510 4.38 33.44 39.57
CA ASP A 510 3.53 32.33 39.13
C ASP A 510 4.34 31.23 38.40
N PHE A 511 5.58 31.51 37.98
CA PHE A 511 6.45 30.53 37.32
C PHE A 511 7.51 29.97 38.29
N VAL A 512 7.67 28.64 38.30
CA VAL A 512 8.70 27.96 39.10
C VAL A 512 9.91 27.67 38.22
N LEU A 513 10.97 28.44 38.42
CA LEU A 513 12.25 28.27 37.73
C LEU A 513 13.30 27.68 38.66
N GLU A 514 13.84 26.53 38.28
CA GLU A 514 14.96 25.90 39.00
C GLU A 514 16.22 25.95 38.16
N LYS A 515 17.33 26.38 38.78
CA LYS A 515 18.64 26.42 38.13
C LYS A 515 19.15 24.99 37.95
N GLU A 516 19.46 24.61 36.72
CA GLU A 516 19.93 23.25 36.38
C GLU A 516 21.46 23.16 36.41
N ASP A 517 22.15 24.19 35.91
CA ASP A 517 23.62 24.25 35.88
C ASP A 517 24.17 25.65 36.18
N GLU A 518 25.49 25.76 36.29
CA GLU A 518 26.18 27.04 36.55
C GLU A 518 26.18 27.98 35.34
N ASP A 519 25.88 27.48 34.14
CA ASP A 519 25.98 28.17 32.83
C ASP A 519 24.71 28.94 32.44
N GLY A 520 23.82 29.21 33.40
CA GLY A 520 22.62 30.04 33.19
C GLY A 520 21.45 29.26 32.58
N VAL A 521 21.44 27.93 32.73
CA VAL A 521 20.33 27.06 32.32
C VAL A 521 19.34 26.85 33.47
N TYR A 522 18.06 26.98 33.15
CA TYR A 522 16.94 26.88 34.08
C TYR A 522 15.88 25.93 33.53
N ILE A 523 15.14 25.28 34.43
CA ILE A 523 13.96 24.48 34.11
C ILE A 523 12.72 25.24 34.58
N LEU A 524 11.82 25.55 33.65
CA LEU A 524 10.45 25.94 33.96
C LEU A 524 9.65 24.69 34.29
N LYS A 525 9.42 24.47 35.59
CA LYS A 525 8.66 23.31 36.06
C LYS A 525 7.20 23.42 35.74
N HIS A 526 6.61 22.28 35.40
CA HIS A 526 5.17 22.13 35.32
C HIS A 526 4.67 21.04 36.27
N ASN A 527 3.41 21.13 36.67
CA ASN A 527 2.75 20.03 37.36
C ASN A 527 2.00 19.14 36.35
N LYS A 528 1.57 17.94 36.79
CA LYS A 528 0.82 16.99 35.95
C LYS A 528 -0.59 17.48 35.55
N SER A 529 -1.07 18.55 36.17
CA SER A 529 -2.40 19.13 35.93
C SER A 529 -2.39 20.39 35.04
N GLN A 530 -1.23 20.78 34.52
CA GLN A 530 -1.05 21.97 33.69
C GLN A 530 -0.65 21.59 32.28
N ASP A 531 -1.19 22.31 31.31
CA ASP A 531 -0.79 22.23 29.91
C ASP A 531 0.60 22.86 29.74
N VAL A 532 1.59 22.06 29.33
CA VAL A 532 2.98 22.53 29.27
C VAL A 532 3.20 23.56 28.18
N ILE A 533 2.43 23.50 27.08
CA ILE A 533 2.55 24.43 25.97
C ILE A 533 1.97 25.78 26.35
N GLU A 534 0.78 25.79 26.97
CA GLU A 534 0.14 27.02 27.43
C GLU A 534 1.00 27.73 28.48
N MET A 535 1.59 27.00 29.43
CA MET A 535 2.49 27.58 30.42
C MET A 535 3.70 28.28 29.79
N ALA A 536 4.34 27.66 28.79
CA ALA A 536 5.46 28.29 28.10
C ALA A 536 5.02 29.49 27.25
N GLN A 537 3.82 29.44 26.67
CA GLN A 537 3.24 30.56 25.93
C GLN A 537 2.95 31.76 26.85
N GLU A 538 2.41 31.52 28.05
CA GLU A 538 2.19 32.55 29.07
C GLU A 538 3.51 33.20 29.50
N LEU A 539 4.57 32.41 29.68
CA LEU A 539 5.91 32.93 29.96
C LEU A 539 6.41 33.84 28.81
N ILE A 540 6.28 33.38 27.56
CA ILE A 540 6.68 34.17 26.38
C ILE A 540 5.97 35.52 26.36
N ASN A 541 4.66 35.53 26.53
CA ASN A 541 3.87 36.77 26.52
C ASN A 541 4.29 37.70 27.65
N THR A 542 4.47 37.17 28.86
CA THR A 542 4.92 37.95 30.03
C THR A 542 6.29 38.60 29.81
N VAL A 543 7.20 37.92 29.11
CA VAL A 543 8.54 38.42 28.83
C VAL A 543 8.56 39.42 27.67
N GLN A 544 7.65 39.29 26.71
CA GLN A 544 7.53 40.22 25.58
C GLN A 544 6.83 41.53 25.97
N ASP A 545 5.91 41.48 26.93
CA ASP A 545 5.20 42.65 27.46
C ASP A 545 6.07 43.52 28.41
N ASN A 546 7.21 42.99 28.86
CA ASN A 546 8.18 43.64 29.78
C ASN A 546 9.52 44.02 29.11
#